data_AF-A0A1Y0RCQ9-F1
#
_entry.id   AF-A0A1Y0RCQ9-F1
#
_cell.length_a   1.000
_cell.length_b   1.000
_cell.length_c   1.000
_cell.angle_alpha   90.00
_cell.angle_beta   90.00
_cell.angle_gamma   90.00
#
_symmetry.space_group_name_H-M   'P 1'
#
loop_
_entity.id
_entity.type
_entity.pdbx_description
1 polymer ?
#
loop_
_entity_poly.entity_id
_entity_poly.type
_entity_poly.pdbx_seq_one_letter_code
_entity_poly.pdbx_strand_id
1 'polypeptide(L)'
;MNKILDHQLMAERFESLKTGALAGLSLAFAFFLTTLLNNLVLAKSFELLSSLAIDSLNLQWLVRLGIVCFSGLLFGVTYRYIIRSDKNPQIKAGGVLAFGLVRGLSQVDVGLSCSGTVVPFVVLAVESVLWFGLAAFFLDTAMKLGWIKPFP
;
A
#
# COMPACT_ATOMS: atom_id res chain seq x y z
N MET A 1 -3.19 36.50 15.84
CA MET A 1 -2.21 35.39 15.80
C MET A 1 -2.88 34.03 15.52
N ASN A 2 -4.03 33.69 16.12
CA ASN A 2 -4.74 32.42 15.86
C ASN A 2 -5.12 32.15 14.38
N LYS A 3 -5.68 33.14 13.69
CA LYS A 3 -6.23 32.92 12.33
C LYS A 3 -5.20 32.49 11.28
N ILE A 4 -3.93 32.86 11.46
CA ILE A 4 -2.83 32.49 10.55
C ILE A 4 -2.34 31.08 10.86
N LEU A 5 -2.29 30.70 12.14
CA LEU A 5 -1.94 29.35 12.59
C LEU A 5 -3.00 28.33 12.13
N ASP A 6 -4.29 28.67 12.24
CA ASP A 6 -5.40 27.83 11.76
C ASP A 6 -5.31 27.59 10.24
N HIS A 7 -4.91 28.61 9.47
CA HIS A 7 -4.78 28.47 8.02
C HIS A 7 -3.58 27.59 7.62
N GLN A 8 -2.47 27.65 8.37
CA GLN A 8 -1.31 26.76 8.17
C GLN A 8 -1.67 25.31 8.52
N LEU A 9 -2.35 25.09 9.65
CA LEU A 9 -2.80 23.77 10.10
C LEU A 9 -3.77 23.12 9.09
N MET A 10 -4.69 23.90 8.54
CA MET A 10 -5.63 23.41 7.52
C MET A 10 -4.93 23.06 6.20
N ALA A 11 -3.90 23.83 5.81
CA ALA A 11 -3.07 23.53 4.63
C ALA A 11 -2.25 22.24 4.82
N GLU A 12 -1.65 22.03 5.99
CA GLU A 12 -0.91 20.81 6.31
C GLU A 12 -1.80 19.57 6.26
N ARG A 13 -3.03 19.66 6.79
CA ARG A 13 -4.02 18.57 6.73
C ARG A 13 -4.39 18.23 5.29
N PHE A 14 -4.55 19.23 4.43
CA PHE A 14 -4.89 19.02 3.03
C PHE A 14 -3.74 18.37 2.25
N GLU A 15 -2.50 18.76 2.51
CA GLU A 15 -1.31 18.11 1.92
C GLU A 15 -1.13 16.66 2.40
N SER A 16 -1.43 16.37 3.66
CA SER A 16 -1.42 15.00 4.18
C SER A 16 -2.51 14.16 3.52
N LEU A 17 -3.72 14.70 3.37
CA LEU A 17 -4.81 14.01 2.66
C LEU A 17 -4.46 13.75 1.19
N LYS A 18 -3.83 14.72 0.51
CA LYS A 18 -3.37 14.56 -0.88
C LYS A 18 -2.33 13.45 -1.00
N THR A 19 -1.39 13.41 -0.06
CA THR A 19 -0.35 12.37 -0.02
C THR A 19 -0.94 10.98 0.24
N GLY A 20 -1.89 10.90 1.18
CA GLY A 20 -2.67 9.68 1.43
C GLY A 20 -3.45 9.23 0.20
N ALA A 21 -4.17 10.14 -0.47
CA ALA A 21 -4.92 9.83 -1.67
C ALA A 21 -4.02 9.30 -2.81
N LEU A 22 -2.84 9.90 -3.00
CA LEU A 22 -1.87 9.43 -3.99
C LEU A 22 -1.35 8.02 -3.67
N ALA A 23 -1.03 7.75 -2.40
CA ALA A 23 -0.61 6.42 -1.96
C ALA A 23 -1.72 5.38 -2.10
N GLY A 24 -2.96 5.74 -1.74
CA GLY A 24 -4.15 4.91 -1.91
C GLY A 24 -4.40 4.56 -3.37
N LEU A 25 -4.31 5.54 -4.28
CA LEU A 25 -4.42 5.31 -5.72
C LEU A 25 -3.30 4.43 -6.26
N SER A 26 -2.05 4.63 -5.79
CA SER A 26 -0.93 3.78 -6.20
C SER A 26 -1.12 2.33 -5.75
N LEU A 27 -1.62 2.08 -4.53
CA LEU A 27 -1.90 0.73 -4.07
C LEU A 27 -3.12 0.12 -4.76
N ALA A 28 -4.15 0.90 -5.06
CA ALA A 28 -5.31 0.45 -5.83
C ALA A 28 -4.87 0.01 -7.24
N PHE A 29 -3.99 0.79 -7.88
CA PHE A 29 -3.41 0.44 -9.17
C PHE A 29 -2.53 -0.81 -9.09
N ALA A 30 -1.69 -0.92 -8.06
CA ALA A 30 -0.87 -2.11 -7.82
C ALA A 30 -1.74 -3.36 -7.64
N PHE A 31 -2.80 -3.27 -6.83
CA PHE A 31 -3.78 -4.34 -6.61
C PHE A 31 -4.53 -4.73 -7.89
N PHE A 32 -4.89 -3.76 -8.73
CA PHE A 32 -5.49 -4.04 -10.02
C PHE A 32 -4.52 -4.79 -10.94
N LEU A 33 -3.27 -4.32 -11.02
CA LEU A 33 -2.24 -4.95 -11.85
C LEU A 33 -1.93 -6.37 -11.40
N THR A 34 -1.86 -6.61 -10.10
CA THR A 34 -1.62 -7.95 -9.55
C THR A 34 -2.81 -8.87 -9.68
N THR A 35 -4.04 -8.36 -9.52
CA THR A 35 -5.24 -9.14 -9.84
C THR A 35 -5.23 -9.57 -11.31
N LEU A 36 -4.82 -8.68 -12.21
CA LEU A 36 -4.73 -8.94 -13.65
C LEU A 36 -3.62 -9.95 -13.97
N LEU A 37 -2.43 -9.81 -13.36
CA LEU A 37 -1.33 -10.77 -13.48
C LEU A 37 -1.69 -12.14 -12.92
N ASN A 38 -2.38 -12.18 -11.78
CA ASN A 38 -2.79 -13.43 -11.13
C ASN A 38 -3.77 -14.20 -12.02
N ASN A 39 -4.74 -13.49 -12.61
CA ASN A 39 -5.71 -14.09 -13.52
C ASN A 39 -5.10 -14.51 -14.89
N LEU A 40 -4.21 -13.71 -15.47
CA LEU A 40 -3.64 -13.99 -16.80
C LEU A 40 -2.50 -15.02 -16.78
N VAL A 41 -1.61 -14.96 -15.78
CA VAL A 41 -0.34 -15.69 -15.78
C VAL A 41 -0.35 -16.81 -14.74
N LEU A 42 -0.73 -16.52 -13.50
CA LEU A 42 -0.56 -17.44 -12.38
C LEU A 42 -1.64 -18.53 -12.33
N ALA A 43 -2.91 -18.18 -12.57
CA ALA A 43 -4.01 -19.13 -12.64
C ALA A 43 -3.85 -20.16 -13.78
N LYS A 44 -3.16 -19.78 -14.86
CA LYS A 44 -2.89 -20.65 -16.01
C LYS A 44 -1.65 -21.53 -15.85
N SER A 45 -0.72 -21.14 -14.98
CA SER A 45 0.59 -21.78 -14.83
C SER A 45 0.71 -22.67 -13.59
N PHE A 46 -0.08 -22.43 -12.53
CA PHE A 46 -0.04 -23.19 -11.27
C PHE A 46 -1.46 -23.46 -10.72
N GLU A 47 -1.89 -24.73 -10.74
CA GLU A 47 -3.17 -25.18 -10.13
C GLU A 47 -3.29 -24.79 -8.65
N LEU A 48 -2.17 -24.78 -7.92
CA LEU A 48 -2.10 -24.37 -6.50
C LEU A 48 -2.45 -22.89 -6.25
N LEU A 49 -2.26 -22.02 -7.25
CA LEU A 49 -2.59 -20.60 -7.18
C LEU A 49 -3.92 -20.26 -7.84
N SER A 50 -4.54 -21.20 -8.55
CA SER A 50 -5.89 -21.04 -9.10
C SER A 50 -6.94 -20.75 -8.02
N SER A 51 -6.71 -21.16 -6.76
CA SER A 51 -7.59 -20.84 -5.62
C SER A 51 -7.56 -19.37 -5.20
N LEU A 52 -6.52 -18.63 -5.60
CA LEU A 52 -6.39 -17.18 -5.38
C LEU A 52 -7.02 -16.36 -6.51
N ALA A 53 -7.43 -17.00 -7.61
CA ALA A 53 -8.07 -16.32 -8.72
C ALA A 53 -9.40 -15.71 -8.25
N ILE A 54 -9.50 -14.38 -8.32
CA ILE A 54 -10.73 -13.67 -7.98
C ILE A 54 -11.56 -13.64 -9.25
N ASP A 55 -12.43 -14.63 -9.40
CA ASP A 55 -13.17 -14.89 -10.64
C ASP A 55 -14.40 -13.98 -10.86
N SER A 56 -14.60 -12.94 -10.06
CA SER A 56 -15.73 -12.03 -10.27
C SER A 56 -15.53 -10.66 -9.64
N LEU A 57 -16.04 -9.62 -10.33
CA LEU A 57 -16.32 -8.28 -9.80
C LEU A 57 -17.46 -8.36 -8.76
N ASN A 58 -17.24 -9.13 -7.70
CA ASN A 58 -18.20 -9.36 -6.64
C ASN A 58 -17.96 -8.37 -5.48
N LEU A 59 -18.88 -8.32 -4.53
CA LEU A 59 -18.81 -7.46 -3.35
C LEU A 59 -17.51 -7.67 -2.57
N GLN A 60 -16.97 -8.90 -2.54
CA GLN A 60 -15.65 -9.22 -1.98
C GLN A 60 -14.48 -8.49 -2.66
N TRP A 61 -14.51 -8.32 -3.99
CA TRP A 61 -13.46 -7.58 -4.70
C TRP A 61 -13.50 -6.10 -4.31
N LEU A 62 -14.69 -5.52 -4.23
CA LEU A 62 -14.87 -4.12 -3.82
C LEU A 62 -14.42 -3.89 -2.37
N VAL A 63 -14.73 -4.82 -1.46
CA VAL A 63 -14.26 -4.77 -0.06
C VAL A 63 -12.74 -4.88 0.01
N ARG A 64 -12.11 -5.81 -0.73
CA ARG A 64 -10.64 -5.95 -0.79
C ARG A 64 -9.99 -4.68 -1.33
N LEU A 65 -10.53 -4.10 -2.40
CA LEU A 65 -10.07 -2.84 -2.96
C LEU A 65 -10.20 -1.70 -1.94
N GLY A 66 -11.32 -1.62 -1.22
CA GLY A 66 -11.54 -0.65 -0.15
C GLY A 66 -10.50 -0.77 0.96
N ILE A 67 -10.21 -1.98 1.43
CA ILE A 67 -9.19 -2.24 2.47
C ILE A 67 -7.80 -1.83 1.97
N VAL A 68 -7.44 -2.17 0.72
CA VAL A 68 -6.16 -1.80 0.12
C VAL A 68 -6.03 -0.28 0.00
N CYS A 69 -7.08 0.38 -0.50
CA CYS A 69 -7.10 1.84 -0.65
C CYS A 69 -6.98 2.55 0.70
N PHE A 70 -7.72 2.09 1.71
CA PHE A 70 -7.66 2.65 3.07
C PHE A 70 -6.29 2.42 3.71
N SER A 71 -5.72 1.22 3.55
CA SER A 71 -4.37 0.90 4.00
C SER A 71 -3.31 1.78 3.31
N GLY A 72 -3.47 2.07 2.03
CA GLY A 72 -2.61 2.99 1.29
C GLY A 72 -2.75 4.43 1.71
N LEU A 73 -3.98 4.87 2.01
CA LEU A 73 -4.23 6.21 2.54
C LEU A 73 -3.51 6.38 3.88
N LEU A 74 -3.69 5.44 4.81
CA LEU A 74 -2.99 5.45 6.11
C LEU A 74 -1.48 5.40 5.94
N PHE A 75 -0.98 4.55 5.04
CA PHE A 75 0.44 4.47 4.74
C PHE A 75 0.98 5.80 4.22
N GLY A 76 0.33 6.42 3.22
CA GLY A 76 0.79 7.68 2.63
C GLY A 76 0.80 8.84 3.62
N VAL A 77 -0.24 8.96 4.46
CA VAL A 77 -0.29 9.97 5.52
C VAL A 77 0.86 9.74 6.50
N THR A 78 1.08 8.51 6.96
CA THR A 78 2.15 8.16 7.91
C THR A 78 3.53 8.35 7.28
N TYR A 79 3.69 7.97 6.01
CA TYR A 79 4.95 8.07 5.26
C TYR A 79 5.42 9.53 5.14
N ARG A 80 4.49 10.48 4.98
CA ARG A 80 4.81 11.91 5.01
C ARG A 80 5.42 12.36 6.35
N TYR A 81 4.93 11.83 7.47
CA TYR A 81 5.48 12.16 8.79
C TYR A 81 6.80 11.43 9.06
N ILE A 82 6.97 10.22 8.52
CA ILE A 82 8.20 9.43 8.64
C ILE A 82 9.34 10.08 7.86
N ILE A 83 9.07 10.58 6.65
CA ILE A 83 10.03 11.34 5.85
C ILE A 83 9.96 12.81 6.29
N ARG A 84 10.42 13.03 7.51
CA ARG A 84 11.01 14.33 7.86
C ARG A 84 12.34 14.47 7.11
N SER A 85 12.87 15.68 6.97
CA SER A 85 14.11 16.06 6.24
C SER A 85 15.38 15.19 6.40
N ASP A 86 15.33 14.12 7.19
CA ASP A 86 16.36 13.12 7.32
C ASP A 86 16.57 12.30 6.04
N LYS A 87 17.83 12.27 5.58
CA LYS A 87 18.25 11.56 4.37
C LYS A 87 18.44 10.06 4.58
N ASN A 88 18.16 9.51 5.77
CA ASN A 88 18.50 8.12 6.07
C ASN A 88 17.56 7.14 5.33
N PRO A 89 18.06 6.40 4.31
CA PRO A 89 17.23 5.48 3.51
C PRO A 89 16.65 4.33 4.34
N GLN A 90 17.28 4.00 5.48
CA GLN A 90 16.84 2.91 6.35
C GLN A 90 15.47 3.19 7.01
N ILE A 91 15.17 4.45 7.34
CA ILE A 91 13.89 4.82 7.96
C ILE A 91 12.74 4.67 6.94
N LYS A 92 13.00 5.05 5.68
CA LYS A 92 12.04 4.89 4.58
C LYS A 92 11.75 3.41 4.30
N ALA A 93 12.81 2.61 4.17
CA ALA A 93 12.70 1.18 3.93
C ALA A 93 12.02 0.48 5.12
N GLY A 94 12.35 0.85 6.35
CA GLY A 94 11.72 0.33 7.56
C GLY A 94 10.22 0.62 7.63
N GLY A 95 9.78 1.83 7.26
CA GLY A 95 8.37 2.19 7.19
C GLY A 95 7.59 1.36 6.15
N VAL A 96 8.16 1.18 4.95
CA VAL A 96 7.59 0.33 3.91
C VAL A 96 7.48 -1.12 4.38
N LEU A 97 8.57 -1.66 4.96
CA LEU A 97 8.61 -3.04 5.43
C LEU A 97 7.64 -3.27 6.58
N ALA A 98 7.46 -2.32 7.51
CA ALA A 98 6.51 -2.47 8.61
C ALA A 98 5.08 -2.65 8.10
N PHE A 99 4.63 -1.80 7.18
CA PHE A 99 3.28 -1.92 6.61
C PHE A 99 3.13 -3.14 5.71
N GLY A 100 4.14 -3.42 4.87
CA GLY A 100 4.15 -4.57 3.97
C GLY A 100 4.18 -5.91 4.69
N LEU A 101 5.03 -6.06 5.71
CA LEU A 101 5.16 -7.28 6.50
C LEU A 101 3.94 -7.51 7.38
N VAL A 102 3.40 -6.49 8.07
CA VAL A 102 2.19 -6.66 8.88
C VAL A 102 1.00 -7.12 8.02
N ARG A 103 0.85 -6.54 6.83
CA ARG A 103 -0.16 -6.98 5.86
C ARG A 103 0.11 -8.38 5.30
N GLY A 104 1.37 -8.68 5.00
CA GLY A 104 1.76 -9.97 4.40
C GLY A 104 1.66 -11.13 5.38
N LEU A 105 2.22 -10.98 6.58
CA LEU A 105 2.17 -12.01 7.62
C LEU A 105 0.75 -12.29 8.09
N SER A 106 -0.13 -11.28 8.18
CA SER A 106 -1.54 -11.52 8.53
C SER A 106 -2.26 -12.39 7.50
N GLN A 107 -1.92 -12.28 6.21
CA GLN A 107 -2.47 -13.18 5.19
C GLN A 107 -1.90 -14.60 5.29
N VAL A 108 -0.62 -14.73 5.66
CA VAL A 108 0.02 -16.02 5.91
C VAL A 108 -0.57 -16.72 7.12
N ASP A 109 -0.83 -16.00 8.21
CA ASP A 109 -1.41 -16.55 9.45
C ASP A 109 -2.81 -17.12 9.23
N VAL A 110 -3.65 -16.39 8.47
CA VAL A 110 -4.97 -16.88 8.05
C VAL A 110 -4.84 -18.07 7.12
N GLY A 111 -3.88 -18.06 6.19
CA GLY A 111 -3.63 -19.16 5.27
C GLY A 111 -3.16 -20.45 5.93
N LEU A 112 -2.30 -20.32 6.94
CA LEU A 112 -1.83 -21.43 7.77
C LEU A 112 -2.99 -22.06 8.54
N SER A 113 -3.88 -21.22 9.07
CA SER A 113 -5.04 -21.64 9.86
C SER A 113 -6.13 -22.31 9.02
N CYS A 114 -6.29 -21.94 7.74
CA CYS A 114 -7.43 -22.37 6.92
C CYS A 114 -7.10 -23.40 5.82
N SER A 115 -5.86 -23.49 5.31
CA SER A 115 -5.59 -24.30 4.11
C SER A 115 -4.35 -25.18 4.16
N GLY A 116 -3.57 -25.17 5.26
CA GLY A 116 -2.42 -26.06 5.46
C GLY A 116 -1.28 -25.93 4.43
N THR A 117 -1.43 -25.04 3.45
CA THR A 117 -0.50 -24.83 2.33
C THR A 117 0.04 -23.41 2.41
N VAL A 118 1.33 -23.27 2.70
CA VAL A 118 1.96 -21.98 3.04
C VAL A 118 2.40 -21.19 1.80
N VAL A 119 2.72 -21.91 0.71
CA VAL A 119 3.31 -21.36 -0.52
C VAL A 119 2.50 -20.22 -1.17
N PRO A 120 1.19 -20.35 -1.46
CA PRO A 120 0.42 -19.27 -2.09
C PRO A 120 0.32 -18.01 -1.21
N PHE A 121 0.31 -18.17 0.11
CA PHE A 121 0.23 -17.05 1.04
C PHE A 121 1.58 -16.33 1.22
N VAL A 122 2.71 -17.05 1.10
CA VAL A 122 4.04 -16.42 1.08
C VAL A 122 4.19 -15.54 -0.16
N VAL A 123 3.69 -15.99 -1.32
CA VAL A 123 3.69 -15.18 -2.54
C VAL A 123 2.88 -13.90 -2.35
N LEU A 124 1.68 -14.00 -1.76
CA LEU A 124 0.84 -12.83 -1.39
C LEU A 124 1.53 -11.88 -0.40
N ALA A 125 2.31 -12.42 0.54
CA ALA A 125 3.05 -11.61 1.50
C ALA A 125 4.18 -10.80 0.83
N VAL A 126 4.94 -11.45 -0.05
CA VAL A 126 5.98 -10.78 -0.86
C VAL A 126 5.35 -9.72 -1.76
N GLU A 127 4.25 -10.07 -2.41
CA GLU A 127 3.47 -9.15 -3.25
C GLU A 127 2.99 -7.92 -2.46
N SER A 128 2.50 -8.11 -1.23
CA SER A 128 2.10 -7.01 -0.35
C SER A 128 3.26 -6.06 -0.05
N VAL A 129 4.46 -6.58 0.25
CA VAL A 129 5.66 -5.76 0.47
C VAL A 129 6.04 -4.98 -0.80
N LEU A 130 5.95 -5.61 -1.97
CA LEU A 130 6.21 -4.95 -3.25
C LEU A 130 5.23 -3.81 -3.53
N TRP A 131 3.94 -3.96 -3.19
CA TRP A 131 2.96 -2.88 -3.38
C TRP A 131 3.29 -1.65 -2.54
N PHE A 132 3.65 -1.82 -1.27
CA PHE A 132 4.04 -0.70 -0.42
C PHE A 132 5.38 -0.08 -0.86
N GLY A 133 6.31 -0.89 -1.38
CA GLY A 133 7.54 -0.39 -1.98
C GLY A 133 7.29 0.46 -3.22
N LEU A 134 6.39 0.03 -4.09
CA LEU A 134 5.95 0.77 -5.27
C LEU A 134 5.27 2.09 -4.86
N ALA A 135 4.34 2.03 -3.89
CA ALA A 135 3.68 3.22 -3.36
C ALA A 135 4.67 4.23 -2.77
N ALA A 136 5.67 3.76 -2.01
CA ALA A 136 6.75 4.59 -1.50
C ALA A 136 7.58 5.22 -2.63
N PHE A 137 7.89 4.48 -3.69
CA PHE A 137 8.59 5.01 -4.86
C PHE A 137 7.79 6.11 -5.57
N PHE A 138 6.48 5.92 -5.75
CA PHE A 138 5.60 6.94 -6.30
C PHE A 138 5.52 8.17 -5.41
N LEU A 139 5.46 8.00 -4.08
CA LEU A 139 5.47 9.11 -3.14
C LEU A 139 6.81 9.85 -3.16
N ASP A 140 7.94 9.16 -3.15
CA ASP A 140 9.27 9.75 -3.27
C ASP A 140 9.43 10.52 -4.59
N THR A 141 8.87 10.00 -5.68
CA THR A 141 8.85 10.68 -6.98
C THR A 141 7.97 11.93 -6.92
N ALA A 142 6.78 11.86 -6.34
CA ALA A 142 5.90 13.02 -6.17
C ALA A 142 6.51 14.10 -5.25
N MET A 143 7.25 13.70 -4.22
CA MET A 143 8.02 14.62 -3.37
C MET A 143 9.18 15.27 -4.13
N LYS A 144 9.92 14.51 -4.96
CA LYS A 144 10.99 15.05 -5.82
C LYS A 144 10.47 16.02 -6.88
N LEU A 145 9.29 15.77 -7.45
CA LEU A 145 8.60 16.69 -8.37
C LEU A 145 8.04 17.94 -7.67
N GLY A 146 8.15 18.05 -6.34
CA GLY A 146 7.60 19.17 -5.58
C GLY A 146 6.07 19.18 -5.51
N TRP A 147 5.40 18.09 -5.92
CA TRP A 147 3.96 17.96 -5.80
C TRP A 147 3.51 17.88 -4.35
N ILE A 148 4.39 17.45 -3.44
CA ILE A 148 4.11 17.29 -2.01
C ILE A 148 5.28 17.89 -1.23
N LYS A 149 5.01 18.86 -0.37
CA LYS A 149 6.03 19.40 0.53
C LYS A 149 6.26 18.43 1.69
N PRO A 150 7.52 18.01 1.93
CA PRO A 150 7.86 17.30 3.16
C PRO A 150 7.51 18.19 4.35
N PHE A 151 7.10 17.57 5.45
CA PHE A 151 6.72 18.29 6.66
C PHE A 151 7.96 19.00 7.25
N PRO A 152 7.87 20.26 7.68
CA PRO A 152 8.98 20.99 8.29
C PRO A 152 9.47 20.40 9.63
#